data_AF-A0A438JE55-F1
#
_entry.id   AF-A0A438JE55-F1
#
_cell.length_a   1.000
_cell.length_b   1.000
_cell.length_c   1.000
_cell.angle_alpha   90.00
_cell.angle_beta   90.00
_cell.angle_gamma   90.00
#
_symmetry.space_group_name_H-M   'P 1'
#
loop_
_entity.id
_entity.type
_entity.pdbx_description
1 polymer ?
#
loop_
_entity_poly.entity_id
_entity_poly.type
_entity_poly.pdbx_seq_one_letter_code
_entity_poly.pdbx_strand_id
1 'polypeptide(L)'
;MDENNNEVEEESFSQFRTDADLSTLPKACIVYILALTSPCNVCRMWAMTQWLLPAMESDALWLRFLPNDYLQILARSVESSSWRDFSSTKEHFFSLCDSSLLIDEGKK
;
A
#
# COMPACT_ATOMS: atom_id res chain seq x y z
N MET A 1 -44.98 3.01 -4.72
CA MET A 1 -43.61 3.54 -4.67
C MET A 1 -42.86 2.51 -3.89
N ASP A 2 -42.35 1.52 -4.60
CA ASP A 2 -41.62 0.40 -4.02
C ASP A 2 -40.17 0.84 -3.90
N GLU A 3 -39.76 1.20 -2.69
CA GLU A 3 -38.36 1.47 -2.36
C GLU A 3 -37.67 0.14 -2.16
N ASN A 4 -37.13 -0.39 -3.26
CA ASN A 4 -36.28 -1.57 -3.29
C ASN A 4 -34.89 -1.18 -2.78
N ASN A 5 -34.70 -1.22 -1.46
CA ASN A 5 -33.37 -1.17 -0.86
C ASN A 5 -32.70 -2.53 -1.04
N ASN A 6 -31.77 -2.59 -2.00
CA ASN A 6 -30.70 -3.58 -2.01
C ASN A 6 -29.88 -3.40 -0.73
N GLU A 7 -30.21 -4.17 0.30
CA GLU A 7 -29.27 -4.48 1.37
C GLU A 7 -28.17 -5.32 0.73
N VAL A 8 -27.06 -4.65 0.41
CA VAL A 8 -25.80 -5.34 0.12
C VAL A 8 -25.43 -6.05 1.41
N GLU A 9 -25.62 -7.36 1.40
CA GLU A 9 -25.16 -8.28 2.43
C GLU A 9 -23.65 -8.08 2.59
N GLU A 10 -23.26 -7.27 3.57
CA GLU A 10 -21.90 -7.23 4.10
C GLU A 10 -21.66 -8.60 4.74
N GLU A 11 -21.19 -9.54 3.92
CA GLU A 11 -20.84 -10.88 4.35
C GLU A 11 -19.84 -10.80 5.51
N SER A 12 -20.36 -11.23 6.66
CA SER A 12 -19.66 -11.40 7.92
C SER A 12 -18.45 -12.30 7.72
N PHE A 13 -17.28 -11.68 7.56
CA PHE A 13 -16.00 -12.38 7.58
C PHE A 13 -15.87 -13.09 8.93
N SER A 14 -15.99 -14.40 8.88
CA SER A 14 -16.17 -15.26 10.04
C SER A 14 -15.11 -14.99 11.10
N GLN A 15 -15.64 -14.59 12.25
CA GLN A 15 -14.97 -14.37 13.52
C GLN A 15 -14.00 -15.52 13.87
N PHE A 16 -12.72 -15.35 13.58
CA PHE A 16 -11.67 -16.02 14.35
C PHE A 16 -11.55 -15.28 15.69
N ARG A 17 -12.28 -15.76 16.71
CA ARG A 17 -12.10 -15.29 18.08
C ARG A 17 -10.78 -15.81 18.62
N THR A 18 -9.73 -15.02 18.40
CA THR A 18 -8.63 -14.87 19.37
C THR A 18 -8.93 -13.63 20.21
N ASP A 19 -8.66 -13.65 21.52
CA ASP A 19 -8.93 -12.53 22.46
C ASP A 19 -8.29 -11.18 22.06
N ALA A 20 -7.46 -11.16 21.02
CA ALA A 20 -6.94 -9.95 20.39
C ALA A 20 -7.46 -9.84 18.95
N ASP A 21 -8.36 -8.88 18.72
CA ASP A 21 -8.81 -8.47 17.40
C ASP A 21 -7.90 -7.36 16.86
N LEU A 22 -7.34 -7.56 15.66
CA LEU A 22 -6.50 -6.58 14.99
C LEU A 22 -7.24 -5.27 14.69
N SER A 23 -8.57 -5.29 14.57
CA SER A 23 -9.39 -4.10 14.33
C SER A 23 -9.34 -3.10 15.49
N THR A 24 -8.99 -3.56 16.69
CA THR A 24 -8.88 -2.73 17.90
C THR A 24 -7.54 -1.99 18.00
N LEU A 25 -6.57 -2.36 17.16
CA LEU A 25 -5.25 -1.74 17.18
C LEU A 25 -5.28 -0.34 16.55
N PRO A 26 -4.48 0.61 17.06
CA PRO A 26 -4.28 1.88 16.38
C PRO A 26 -3.78 1.67 14.96
N LYS A 27 -4.21 2.53 14.02
CA LYS A 27 -3.79 2.49 12.60
C LYS A 27 -2.27 2.34 12.43
N ALA A 28 -1.47 3.04 13.24
CA ALA A 28 -0.02 2.98 13.17
C ALA A 28 0.55 1.57 13.48
N CYS A 29 -0.07 0.83 14.40
CA CYS A 29 0.30 -0.55 14.71
C CYS A 29 -0.06 -1.48 13.54
N ILE A 30 -1.23 -1.29 12.93
CA ILE A 30 -1.66 -2.04 11.75
C ILE A 30 -0.70 -1.78 10.57
N VAL A 31 -0.36 -0.52 10.31
CA VAL A 31 0.66 -0.15 9.29
C VAL A 31 1.99 -0.83 9.57
N TYR A 32 2.44 -0.87 10.83
CA TYR A 32 3.68 -1.55 11.18
C TYR A 32 3.62 -3.06 10.92
N ILE A 33 2.51 -3.73 11.29
CA ILE A 33 2.30 -5.16 11.00
C ILE A 33 2.30 -5.41 9.50
N LEU A 34 1.57 -4.61 8.72
CA LEU A 34 1.53 -4.73 7.25
C LEU A 34 2.91 -4.53 6.62
N ALA A 35 3.73 -3.63 7.18
CA ALA A 35 5.09 -3.41 6.69
C ALA A 35 6.06 -4.59 6.95
N LEU A 36 5.72 -5.50 7.87
CA LEU A 36 6.45 -6.76 8.06
C LEU A 36 6.05 -7.83 7.04
N THR A 37 4.99 -7.57 6.27
CA THR A 37 4.57 -8.45 5.18
C THR A 37 5.23 -8.03 3.86
N SER A 38 5.13 -8.87 2.83
CA SER A 38 5.57 -8.50 1.49
C SER A 38 4.59 -7.51 0.83
N PRO A 39 5.05 -6.54 0.02
CA PRO A 39 4.17 -5.64 -0.73
C PRO A 39 3.10 -6.39 -1.54
N CYS A 40 3.45 -7.54 -2.13
CA CYS A 40 2.51 -8.37 -2.87
C CYS A 40 1.37 -8.90 -1.99
N ASN A 41 1.66 -9.21 -0.72
CA ASN A 41 0.64 -9.68 0.22
C ASN A 41 -0.28 -8.51 0.61
N VAL A 42 0.28 -7.33 0.85
CA VAL A 42 -0.52 -6.11 1.10
C VAL A 42 -1.49 -5.85 -0.06
N CYS A 43 -1.03 -5.91 -1.31
CA CYS A 43 -1.89 -5.72 -2.48
C CYS A 43 -3.01 -6.77 -2.56
N ARG A 44 -2.73 -8.04 -2.21
CA ARG A 44 -3.78 -9.08 -2.16
C ARG A 44 -4.78 -8.82 -1.03
N MET A 45 -4.29 -8.44 0.14
CA MET A 45 -5.13 -8.13 1.28
C MET A 45 -6.00 -6.90 1.03
N TRP A 46 -5.52 -5.92 0.27
CA TRP A 46 -6.29 -4.76 -0.19
C TRP A 46 -7.56 -5.19 -0.94
N ALA A 47 -7.44 -6.15 -1.87
CA ALA A 47 -8.59 -6.68 -2.60
C ALA A 47 -9.52 -7.56 -1.73
N MET A 48 -9.02 -8.10 -0.62
CA MET A 48 -9.73 -9.07 0.21
C MET A 48 -10.39 -8.46 1.46
N THR A 49 -9.95 -7.29 1.91
CA THR A 49 -10.36 -6.73 3.22
C THR A 49 -10.58 -5.23 3.16
N GLN A 50 -11.78 -4.78 3.54
CA GLN A 50 -12.14 -3.36 3.52
C GLN A 50 -11.67 -2.60 4.78
N TRP A 51 -11.63 -3.26 5.93
CA TRP A 51 -11.30 -2.59 7.19
C TRP A 51 -9.80 -2.22 7.31
N LEU A 52 -8.92 -2.89 6.55
CA LEU A 52 -7.49 -2.58 6.51
C LEU A 52 -7.13 -1.47 5.51
N LEU A 53 -8.03 -1.09 4.63
CA LEU A 53 -7.77 -0.10 3.57
C LEU A 53 -7.17 1.20 4.07
N PRO A 54 -7.66 1.81 5.17
CA PRO A 54 -7.07 3.07 5.64
C PRO A 54 -5.59 2.93 5.98
N ALA A 55 -5.15 1.76 6.46
CA ALA A 55 -3.75 1.47 6.76
C ALA A 55 -2.97 1.14 5.47
N MET A 56 -3.56 0.37 4.56
CA MET A 56 -2.95 0.00 3.27
C MET A 56 -2.76 1.20 2.33
N GLU A 57 -3.64 2.20 2.39
CA GLU A 57 -3.50 3.44 1.64
C GLU A 57 -2.52 4.44 2.27
N SER A 58 -2.00 4.14 3.46
CA SER A 58 -1.10 5.04 4.16
C SER A 58 0.29 5.06 3.51
N ASP A 59 0.76 6.26 3.16
CA ASP A 59 2.13 6.45 2.67
C ASP A 59 3.20 5.92 3.63
N ALA A 60 2.95 5.95 4.94
CA ALA A 60 3.87 5.41 5.94
C ALA A 60 4.11 3.90 5.79
N LEU A 61 3.17 3.16 5.19
CA LEU A 61 3.34 1.75 4.84
C LEU A 61 4.30 1.62 3.66
N TRP A 62 3.99 2.31 2.56
CA TRP A 62 4.75 2.21 1.31
C TRP A 62 6.18 2.73 1.44
N LEU A 63 6.41 3.74 2.29
CA LEU A 63 7.74 4.23 2.61
C LEU A 63 8.65 3.14 3.22
N ARG A 64 8.08 2.14 3.92
CA ARG A 64 8.85 1.03 4.50
C ARG A 64 9.23 -0.04 3.50
N PHE A 65 8.55 -0.10 2.36
CA PHE A 65 8.93 -0.98 1.25
C PHE A 65 10.00 -0.35 0.35
N LEU A 66 10.22 0.95 0.48
CA LEU A 66 11.23 1.67 -0.29
C LEU A 66 12.63 1.55 0.35
N PRO A 67 13.69 1.51 -0.47
CA PRO A 67 15.06 1.69 0.01
C PRO A 67 15.22 3.03 0.73
N ASN A 68 16.10 3.09 1.72
CA ASN A 68 16.32 4.32 2.49
C ASN A 68 16.88 5.48 1.62
N ASP A 69 17.59 5.14 0.54
CA ASP A 69 18.14 6.04 -0.45
C ASP A 69 17.23 6.26 -1.67
N TYR A 70 15.94 5.88 -1.57
CA TYR A 70 15.00 6.02 -2.69
C TYR A 70 15.05 7.42 -3.30
N LEU A 71 14.97 8.51 -2.53
CA LEU A 71 15.08 9.89 -3.05
C LEU A 71 16.32 10.13 -3.93
N GLN A 72 17.45 9.51 -3.63
CA GLN A 72 18.67 9.63 -4.44
C GLN A 72 18.58 8.82 -5.74
N ILE A 73 18.01 7.61 -5.68
CA ILE A 73 17.74 6.77 -6.86
C ILE A 73 16.85 7.54 -7.86
N LEU A 74 15.92 8.35 -7.33
CA LEU A 74 14.93 9.07 -8.13
C LEU A 74 15.48 10.34 -8.74
N ALA A 75 16.27 11.09 -7.97
CA ALA A 75 17.01 12.23 -8.49
C ALA A 75 17.99 11.84 -9.61
N ARG A 76 18.48 10.58 -9.60
CA ARG A 76 19.35 10.03 -10.64
C ARG A 76 18.59 9.45 -11.84
N SER A 77 17.27 9.25 -11.73
CA SER A 77 16.48 8.69 -12.82
C SER A 77 16.27 9.72 -13.94
N VAL A 78 16.30 9.24 -15.18
CA VAL A 78 15.99 10.04 -16.38
C VAL A 78 14.56 10.62 -16.31
N GLU A 79 13.68 9.97 -15.52
CA GLU A 79 12.30 10.36 -15.28
C GLU A 79 12.10 11.25 -14.04
N SER A 80 13.18 11.87 -13.52
CA SER A 80 13.09 12.68 -12.29
C SER A 80 12.05 13.82 -12.36
N SER A 81 11.66 14.30 -13.54
CA SER A 81 10.63 15.34 -13.69
C SER A 81 9.20 14.80 -13.56
N SER A 82 8.90 13.61 -14.10
CA SER A 82 7.55 13.00 -13.98
C SER A 82 7.28 12.54 -12.55
N TRP A 83 8.34 12.21 -11.82
CA TRP A 83 8.26 11.79 -10.43
C TRP A 83 7.85 12.89 -9.46
N ARG A 84 8.10 14.16 -9.80
CA ARG A 84 7.72 15.30 -8.95
C ARG A 84 6.22 15.56 -8.95
N ASP A 85 5.51 14.98 -9.91
CA ASP A 85 4.06 15.13 -10.07
C ASP A 85 3.25 14.15 -9.22
N PHE A 86 3.89 13.13 -8.63
CA PHE A 86 3.22 12.19 -7.75
C PHE A 86 2.90 12.83 -6.40
N SER A 87 1.68 12.60 -5.94
CA SER A 87 1.14 13.19 -4.72
C SER A 87 1.43 12.36 -3.48
N SER A 88 1.80 11.09 -3.64
CA SER A 88 1.90 10.12 -2.55
C SER A 88 3.12 9.18 -2.69
N THR A 89 3.67 8.74 -1.56
CA THR A 89 4.77 7.74 -1.54
C THR A 89 4.34 6.42 -2.18
N LYS A 90 3.05 6.07 -2.04
CA LYS A 90 2.44 4.91 -2.70
C LYS A 90 2.61 4.95 -4.23
N GLU A 91 2.30 6.08 -4.86
CA GLU A 91 2.42 6.24 -6.32
C GLU A 91 3.86 6.08 -6.79
N HIS A 92 4.81 6.64 -6.04
CA HIS A 92 6.23 6.45 -6.28
C HIS A 92 6.63 4.96 -6.23
N PHE A 93 6.14 4.21 -5.24
CA PHE A 93 6.40 2.78 -5.12
C PHE A 93 5.90 2.01 -6.36
N PHE A 94 4.66 2.24 -6.80
CA PHE A 94 4.13 1.57 -7.98
C PHE A 94 4.88 1.96 -9.26
N SER A 95 5.21 3.24 -9.42
CA SER A 95 6.02 3.71 -10.55
C SER A 95 7.39 3.00 -10.63
N LEU A 96 8.04 2.71 -9.48
CA LEU A 96 9.28 1.91 -9.46
C LEU A 96 9.08 0.45 -9.89
N CYS A 97 7.93 -0.13 -9.56
CA CYS A 97 7.62 -1.49 -10.00
C CYS A 97 7.35 -1.53 -11.50
N ASP A 98 6.69 -0.50 -12.04
CA ASP A 98 6.28 -0.44 -13.45
C ASP A 98 7.42 0.01 -14.38
N SER A 99 8.29 0.90 -13.89
CA SER A 99 9.48 1.35 -14.62
C SER A 99 10.69 0.55 -14.16
N SER A 100 11.28 -0.26 -15.04
CA SER A 100 12.62 -0.79 -14.79
C SER A 100 13.58 0.39 -14.79
N LEU A 101 13.89 0.94 -13.61
CA LEU A 101 14.86 2.00 -13.48
C LEU A 101 16.21 1.50 -13.99
N LEU A 102 16.57 1.90 -15.22
CA LEU A 102 17.93 1.81 -15.72
C LEU A 102 18.77 2.82 -14.96
N ILE A 103 19.11 2.48 -13.73
CA ILE A 103 20.09 3.22 -12.96
C ILE A 103 21.42 3.03 -13.71
N ASP A 104 21.95 4.14 -14.23
CA ASP A 104 23.29 4.22 -14.85
C ASP A 104 23.46 3.68 -16.29
N GLU A 105 22.43 3.77 -17.15
CA GLU A 105 22.49 3.30 -18.56
C GLU A 105 22.95 1.84 -18.73
N GLY A 106 22.90 1.02 -17.66
CA GLY A 106 23.44 -0.34 -17.68
C GLY A 106 24.96 -0.43 -17.78
N LYS A 107 25.71 0.63 -17.47
CA LYS A 107 27.18 0.57 -17.39
C LYS A 107 27.62 0.08 -16.01
N LYS A 108 28.39 -1.00 -16.03
CA LYS A 108 29.00 -1.66 -14.88
C LYS A 108 30.51 -1.41 -14.90
#